data_AF-A0AAV2VT94-F1
#
_entry.id   AF-A0AAV2VT94-F1
#
_cell.length_a   1.000
_cell.length_b   1.000
_cell.length_c   1.000
_cell.angle_alpha   90.00
_cell.angle_beta   90.00
_cell.angle_gamma   90.00
#
_symmetry.space_group_name_H-M   'P 1'
#
loop_
_entity.id
_entity.type
_entity.pdbx_description
1 polymer ?
#
loop_
_entity_poly.entity_id
_entity_poly.type
_entity_poly.pdbx_seq_one_letter_code
_entity_poly.pdbx_strand_id
1 'polypeptide(L)'
;MANKSGNAYGLTVLSPIINGCKNDTSYGALLRDHLNSLPLNRFSPMAKVPNTYLARFYVLADVFYQGYPAREEHLQSQYLVFSTNFYGDLDSYLHDMWRCAEADVKAIWQHCVAFDQVDSAEKFVEYIKKCQIDNQLFFNGSNDLSLKAQLKSLYLKQEFSRFVYANQGKSAEELQQAFHQFVRAIDIDNLSSPSWSAGASSLEEVADTVHIYTQPSTSNETTPSLEIE
;
A
#
# COMPACT_ATOMS: atom_id res chain seq x y z
N MET A 1 7.21 -1.81 -22.66
CA MET A 1 8.18 -0.77 -22.25
C MET A 1 8.79 -1.23 -20.94
N ALA A 2 10.05 -0.92 -20.66
CA ALA A 2 10.78 -1.34 -19.46
C ALA A 2 9.94 -1.21 -18.16
N ASN A 3 9.25 -0.08 -18.00
CA ASN A 3 8.50 0.26 -16.79
C ASN A 3 6.99 -0.08 -16.83
N LYS A 4 6.47 -0.74 -17.87
CA LYS A 4 5.03 -1.02 -18.01
C LYS A 4 4.72 -2.48 -18.29
N SER A 5 3.76 -3.03 -17.56
CA SER A 5 3.16 -4.35 -17.77
C SER A 5 1.64 -4.21 -17.70
N GLY A 6 0.95 -4.40 -18.83
CA GLY A 6 -0.48 -4.07 -18.93
C GLY A 6 -0.73 -2.59 -18.63
N ASN A 7 -1.71 -2.33 -17.76
CA ASN A 7 -2.01 -1.01 -17.19
C ASN A 7 -1.22 -0.67 -15.92
N ALA A 8 -0.32 -1.56 -15.48
CA ALA A 8 0.54 -1.30 -14.35
C ALA A 8 1.86 -0.65 -14.74
N TYR A 9 2.32 0.27 -13.89
CA TYR A 9 3.61 0.91 -13.99
C TYR A 9 4.49 0.49 -12.81
N GLY A 10 5.72 0.07 -13.09
CA GLY A 10 6.76 -0.15 -12.09
C GLY A 10 7.73 1.03 -12.11
N LEU A 11 7.88 1.71 -10.97
CA LEU A 11 8.75 2.86 -10.80
C LEU A 11 9.84 2.52 -9.79
N THR A 12 11.10 2.78 -10.15
CA THR A 12 12.24 2.78 -9.22
C THR A 12 12.98 4.09 -9.34
N VAL A 13 13.21 4.74 -8.19
CA VAL A 13 13.83 6.06 -8.08
C VAL A 13 15.00 5.96 -7.12
N LEU A 14 16.13 6.51 -7.52
CA LEU A 14 17.33 6.67 -6.69
C LEU A 14 17.57 8.17 -6.48
N SER A 15 17.06 8.71 -5.38
CA SER A 15 17.26 10.11 -5.01
C SER A 15 18.53 10.22 -4.14
N PRO A 16 19.60 10.88 -4.61
CA PRO A 16 20.82 11.02 -3.83
C PRO A 16 20.56 11.82 -2.56
N ILE A 17 21.04 11.31 -1.43
CA ILE A 17 20.96 11.95 -0.11
C ILE A 17 22.12 12.95 0.00
N ILE A 18 21.84 14.12 0.60
CA ILE A 18 22.86 15.15 0.83
C ILE A 18 24.01 14.56 1.68
N ASN A 19 25.23 14.68 1.18
CA ASN A 19 26.42 14.32 1.95
C ASN A 19 26.61 15.36 3.07
N GLY A 20 26.47 14.93 4.32
CA GLY A 20 26.61 15.81 5.49
C GLY A 20 25.82 15.33 6.70
N CYS A 21 25.78 16.17 7.72
CA CYS A 21 25.10 15.93 8.98
C CYS A 21 24.38 17.17 9.49
N LYS A 22 23.35 16.95 10.29
CA LYS A 22 22.66 17.97 11.09
C LYS A 22 22.77 17.54 12.55
N ASN A 23 23.33 18.40 13.40
CA ASN A 23 23.56 18.12 14.82
C ASN A 23 24.27 16.76 15.05
N ASP A 24 25.42 16.56 14.40
CA ASP A 24 26.23 15.33 14.44
C ASP A 24 25.56 14.05 13.92
N THR A 25 24.33 14.13 13.40
CA THR A 25 23.62 13.00 12.80
C THR A 25 23.62 13.13 11.28
N SER A 26 24.12 12.12 10.57
CA SER A 26 24.13 12.13 9.10
C SER A 26 22.71 12.24 8.52
N TYR A 27 22.55 12.93 7.38
CA TYR A 27 21.25 13.02 6.71
C TYR A 27 20.68 11.65 6.32
N GLY A 28 21.54 10.70 5.96
CA GLY A 28 21.14 9.31 5.72
C GLY A 28 20.60 8.61 6.98
N ALA A 29 21.18 8.87 8.16
CA ALA A 29 20.66 8.34 9.42
C ALA A 29 19.30 8.97 9.78
N LEU A 30 19.18 10.30 9.69
CA LEU A 30 17.91 11.01 9.93
C LEU A 30 16.79 10.48 9.02
N LEU A 31 17.10 10.24 7.75
CA LEU A 31 16.14 9.66 6.81
C LEU A 31 15.77 8.22 7.20
N ARG A 32 16.73 7.36 7.56
CA ARG A 32 16.42 5.99 8.02
C ARG A 32 15.51 6.01 9.25
N ASP A 33 15.81 6.86 10.22
CA ASP A 33 15.01 6.98 11.44
C ASP A 33 13.59 7.43 11.12
N HIS A 34 13.45 8.41 10.22
CA HIS A 34 12.15 8.85 9.74
C HIS A 34 11.38 7.71 9.04
N LEU A 35 12.02 7.00 8.10
CA LEU A 35 11.41 5.88 7.39
C LEU A 35 10.96 4.76 8.34
N ASN A 36 11.76 4.45 9.36
CA ASN A 36 11.41 3.45 10.39
C ASN A 36 10.26 3.89 11.30
N SER A 37 10.06 5.20 11.45
CA SER A 37 8.96 5.78 12.24
C SER A 37 7.65 5.91 11.45
N LEU A 38 7.64 5.64 10.14
CA LEU A 38 6.45 5.79 9.33
C LEU A 38 5.33 4.88 9.84
N PRO A 39 4.09 5.37 9.90
CA PRO A 39 2.95 4.54 10.26
C PRO A 39 2.76 3.41 9.24
N LEU A 40 2.25 2.27 9.72
CA LEU A 40 2.04 1.07 8.92
C LEU A 40 0.57 0.90 8.51
N ASN A 41 0.32 -0.07 7.63
CA ASN A 41 -1.03 -0.47 7.17
C ASN A 41 -1.81 0.73 6.62
N ARG A 42 -3.09 0.86 6.96
CA ARG A 42 -4.00 1.92 6.48
C ARG A 42 -3.55 3.33 6.87
N PHE A 43 -2.63 3.44 7.81
CA PHE A 43 -2.07 4.73 8.25
C PHE A 43 -0.81 5.10 7.48
N SER A 44 -0.25 4.18 6.70
CA SER A 44 0.90 4.45 5.83
C SER A 44 0.62 5.66 4.93
N PRO A 45 1.63 6.53 4.68
CA PRO A 45 1.48 7.62 3.71
C PRO A 45 0.98 7.14 2.35
N MET A 46 1.46 5.97 1.92
CA MET A 46 1.14 5.40 0.61
C MET A 46 -0.25 4.76 0.54
N ALA A 47 -0.92 4.52 1.67
CA ALA A 47 -2.32 4.11 1.68
C ALA A 47 -3.25 5.26 1.26
N LYS A 48 -2.81 6.52 1.39
CA LYS A 48 -3.55 7.71 0.94
C LYS A 48 -3.44 7.94 -0.57
N VAL A 49 -2.40 7.38 -1.20
CA VAL A 49 -2.07 7.61 -2.60
C VAL A 49 -2.88 6.65 -3.47
N PRO A 50 -3.81 7.15 -4.30
CA PRO A 50 -4.63 6.32 -5.18
C PRO A 50 -3.80 5.39 -6.05
N ASN A 51 -4.36 4.22 -6.38
CA ASN A 51 -3.79 3.27 -7.34
C ASN A 51 -2.44 2.63 -6.96
N THR A 52 -1.90 2.90 -5.76
CA THR A 52 -0.71 2.22 -5.24
C THR A 52 -1.01 0.75 -4.95
N TYR A 53 -0.31 -0.17 -5.61
CA TYR A 53 -0.36 -1.60 -5.28
C TYR A 53 0.67 -1.97 -4.21
N LEU A 54 1.87 -1.42 -4.34
CA LEU A 54 3.01 -1.65 -3.46
C LEU A 54 3.88 -0.41 -3.48
N ALA A 55 4.36 0.01 -2.32
CA ALA A 55 5.40 1.03 -2.22
C ALA A 55 6.43 0.63 -1.15
N ARG A 56 7.70 0.88 -1.43
CA ARG A 56 8.82 0.62 -0.52
C ARG A 56 9.80 1.78 -0.55
N PHE A 57 10.21 2.19 0.65
CA PHE A 57 11.29 3.14 0.88
C PHE A 57 12.41 2.47 1.65
N TYR A 58 13.65 2.75 1.27
CA TYR A 58 14.83 2.37 2.05
C TYR A 58 16.03 3.24 1.68
N VAL A 59 17.02 3.28 2.56
CA VAL A 59 18.31 3.93 2.25
C VAL A 59 19.28 2.88 1.75
N LEU A 60 19.71 3.03 0.49
CA LEU A 60 20.84 2.31 -0.06
C LEU A 60 22.12 3.04 0.35
N ALA A 61 22.84 2.48 1.32
CA ALA A 61 24.05 3.10 1.85
C ALA A 61 25.25 2.90 0.92
N ASP A 62 25.42 1.67 0.41
CA ASP A 62 26.51 1.31 -0.49
C ASP A 62 26.17 0.04 -1.28
N VAL A 63 27.01 -0.32 -2.26
CA VAL A 63 26.94 -1.58 -3.00
C VAL A 63 28.21 -2.38 -2.81
N PHE A 64 28.09 -3.71 -2.70
CA PHE A 64 29.24 -4.60 -2.59
C PHE A 64 29.49 -5.31 -3.91
N TYR A 65 30.73 -5.26 -4.41
CA TYR A 65 31.14 -6.00 -5.60
C TYR A 65 31.16 -7.51 -5.30
N GLN A 66 30.41 -8.30 -6.07
CA GLN A 66 30.23 -9.75 -5.86
C GLN A 66 31.13 -10.63 -6.76
N GLY A 67 32.15 -10.07 -7.41
CA GLY A 67 33.03 -10.79 -8.36
C GLY A 67 34.44 -11.08 -7.85
N TYR A 68 35.21 -11.89 -8.60
CA TYR A 68 36.65 -12.12 -8.37
C TYR A 68 37.50 -11.46 -9.48
N PRO A 69 38.60 -10.77 -9.13
CA PRO A 69 39.04 -10.45 -7.77
C PRO A 69 38.09 -9.43 -7.12
N ALA A 70 37.91 -9.53 -5.81
CA ALA A 70 37.10 -8.56 -5.07
C ALA A 70 37.68 -7.15 -5.23
N ARG A 71 36.84 -6.20 -5.59
CA ARG A 71 37.19 -4.78 -5.70
C ARG A 71 36.26 -3.99 -4.79
N GLU A 72 36.81 -3.06 -4.04
CA GLU A 72 36.02 -2.15 -3.22
C GLU A 72 35.48 -1.06 -4.14
N GLU A 73 34.16 -1.04 -4.33
CA GLU A 73 33.44 0.00 -5.05
C GLU A 73 32.50 0.68 -4.06
N HIS A 74 32.50 2.02 -4.06
CA HIS A 74 31.64 2.80 -3.19
C HIS A 74 30.74 3.71 -4.03
N LEU A 75 29.50 3.87 -3.57
CA LEU A 75 28.62 4.89 -4.11
C LEU A 75 29.11 6.30 -3.75
N GLN A 76 28.95 7.26 -4.67
CA GLN A 76 29.31 8.67 -4.42
C GLN A 76 28.40 9.36 -3.39
N SER A 77 27.19 8.82 -3.21
CA SER A 77 26.19 9.25 -2.23
C SER A 77 25.43 8.03 -1.72
N GLN A 78 24.84 8.15 -0.53
CA GLN A 78 23.74 7.26 -0.15
C GLN A 78 22.50 7.66 -0.95
N TYR A 79 21.60 6.72 -1.22
CA TYR A 79 20.38 7.00 -1.98
C TYR A 79 19.14 6.65 -1.17
N LEU A 80 18.15 7.54 -1.20
CA LEU A 80 16.77 7.17 -0.94
C LEU A 80 16.29 6.37 -2.14
N VAL A 81 15.98 5.10 -1.90
CA VAL A 81 15.32 4.25 -2.90
C VAL A 81 13.83 4.30 -2.66
N PHE A 82 13.09 4.70 -3.70
CA PHE A 82 11.65 4.57 -3.77
C PHE A 82 11.30 3.58 -4.89
N SER A 83 10.70 2.46 -4.52
CA SER A 83 10.23 1.45 -5.46
C SER A 83 8.73 1.25 -5.27
N THR A 84 7.95 1.41 -6.34
CA THR A 84 6.49 1.31 -6.30
C THR A 84 5.94 0.69 -7.57
N ASN A 85 4.81 -0.02 -7.40
CA ASN A 85 3.96 -0.48 -8.49
C ASN A 85 2.58 0.15 -8.34
N PHE A 86 2.02 0.66 -9.42
CA PHE A 86 0.71 1.30 -9.40
C PHE A 86 -0.06 1.12 -10.71
N TYR A 87 -1.36 1.36 -10.66
CA TYR A 87 -2.23 1.41 -11.84
C TYR A 87 -2.16 2.80 -12.51
N GLY A 88 -1.99 2.83 -13.83
CA GLY A 88 -2.08 4.06 -14.63
C GLY A 88 -0.73 4.59 -15.10
N ASP A 89 -0.68 5.89 -15.41
CA ASP A 89 0.52 6.55 -15.90
C ASP A 89 1.30 7.26 -14.78
N LEU A 90 2.59 7.48 -15.03
CA LEU A 90 3.53 8.02 -14.06
C LEU A 90 3.16 9.42 -13.59
N ASP A 91 2.78 10.31 -14.52
CA ASP A 91 2.59 11.73 -14.22
C ASP A 91 1.34 11.90 -13.35
N SER A 92 0.22 11.28 -13.75
CA SER A 92 -1.02 11.30 -12.97
C SER A 92 -0.82 10.73 -11.57
N TYR A 93 -0.09 9.62 -11.45
CA TYR A 93 0.21 8.99 -10.16
C TYR A 93 1.02 9.91 -9.23
N LEU A 94 2.06 10.56 -9.76
CA LEU A 94 2.91 11.47 -8.97
C LEU A 94 2.17 12.76 -8.59
N HIS A 95 1.28 13.27 -9.45
CA HIS A 95 0.38 14.37 -9.11
C HIS A 95 -0.56 13.99 -7.97
N ASP A 96 -1.17 12.80 -8.03
CA ASP A 96 -2.03 12.29 -6.97
C ASP A 96 -1.25 12.04 -5.68
N MET A 97 -0.02 11.54 -5.76
CA MET A 97 0.88 11.37 -4.62
C MET A 97 1.17 12.69 -3.93
N TRP A 98 1.49 13.74 -4.68
CA TRP A 98 1.64 15.08 -4.12
C TRP A 98 0.36 15.58 -3.48
N ARG A 99 -0.77 15.55 -4.21
CA ARG A 99 -2.06 16.05 -3.72
C ARG A 99 -2.51 15.36 -2.43
N CYS A 100 -2.32 14.05 -2.32
CA CYS A 100 -2.84 13.25 -1.20
C CYS A 100 -1.85 13.09 -0.04
N ALA A 101 -0.55 13.29 -0.28
CA ALA A 101 0.50 13.00 0.70
C ALA A 101 1.64 14.04 0.71
N GLU A 102 1.41 15.30 0.30
CA GLU A 102 2.44 16.35 0.20
C GLU A 102 3.36 16.44 1.43
N ALA A 103 2.78 16.48 2.63
CA ALA A 103 3.55 16.60 3.86
C ALA A 103 4.48 15.40 4.08
N ASP A 104 3.99 14.18 3.79
CA ASP A 104 4.77 12.96 3.88
C ASP A 104 5.86 12.93 2.79
N VAL A 105 5.54 13.33 1.56
CA VAL A 105 6.50 13.48 0.46
C VAL A 105 7.62 14.44 0.84
N LYS A 106 7.30 15.61 1.38
CA LYS A 106 8.32 16.57 1.83
C LYS A 106 9.16 16.00 2.97
N ALA A 107 8.54 15.33 3.95
CA ALA A 107 9.25 14.77 5.08
C ALA A 107 10.24 13.64 4.68
N ILE A 108 9.86 12.82 3.69
CA ILE A 108 10.68 11.72 3.17
C ILE A 108 11.84 12.25 2.31
N TRP A 109 11.63 13.28 1.47
CA TRP A 109 12.64 13.75 0.53
C TRP A 109 13.43 14.99 0.95
N GLN A 110 13.10 15.68 2.05
CA GLN A 110 13.76 16.92 2.50
C GLN A 110 15.29 16.84 2.66
N HIS A 111 15.86 15.62 2.76
CA HIS A 111 17.30 15.39 2.89
C HIS A 111 17.96 14.88 1.60
N CYS A 112 17.22 14.86 0.50
CA CYS A 112 17.72 14.52 -0.83
C CYS A 112 18.23 15.77 -1.56
N VAL A 113 19.27 15.59 -2.38
CA VAL A 113 19.89 16.67 -3.15
C VAL A 113 18.87 17.31 -4.08
N ALA A 114 18.88 18.65 -4.13
CA ALA A 114 18.04 19.51 -4.97
C ALA A 114 16.52 19.41 -4.71
N PHE A 115 16.09 18.70 -3.66
CA PHE A 115 14.67 18.60 -3.32
C PHE A 115 14.12 19.88 -2.66
N ASP A 116 15.00 20.73 -2.12
CA ASP A 116 14.66 22.06 -1.57
C ASP A 116 13.96 22.98 -2.60
N GLN A 117 14.08 22.68 -3.89
CA GLN A 117 13.45 23.43 -4.99
C GLN A 117 12.04 22.92 -5.33
N VAL A 118 11.60 21.80 -4.76
CA VAL A 118 10.33 21.13 -5.05
C VAL A 118 9.23 21.67 -4.13
N ASP A 119 8.40 22.56 -4.66
CA ASP A 119 7.28 23.21 -3.96
C ASP A 119 5.91 22.95 -4.61
N SER A 120 5.86 22.19 -5.70
CA SER A 120 4.65 21.87 -6.44
C SER A 120 4.66 20.43 -6.97
N ALA A 121 3.48 19.95 -7.37
CA ALA A 121 3.32 18.63 -7.96
C ALA A 121 4.11 18.49 -9.28
N GLU A 122 4.15 19.53 -10.10
CA GLU A 122 4.86 19.55 -11.38
C GLU A 122 6.37 19.40 -11.15
N LYS A 123 6.93 20.17 -10.20
CA LYS A 123 8.35 20.05 -9.85
C LYS A 123 8.68 18.70 -9.22
N PHE A 124 7.73 18.11 -8.49
CA PHE A 124 7.90 16.76 -7.94
C PHE A 124 7.97 15.71 -9.06
N VAL A 125 7.09 15.79 -10.06
CA VAL A 125 7.14 14.93 -11.25
C VAL A 125 8.49 15.06 -11.96
N GLU A 126 8.94 16.28 -12.21
CA GLU A 126 10.25 16.54 -12.84
C GLU A 126 11.41 15.98 -12.02
N TYR A 127 11.38 16.17 -10.70
CA TYR A 127 12.39 15.65 -9.79
C TYR A 127 12.47 14.12 -9.82
N ILE A 128 11.32 13.45 -9.74
CA ILE A 128 11.25 11.98 -9.77
C ILE A 128 11.75 11.43 -11.09
N LYS A 129 11.37 12.04 -12.23
CA LYS A 129 11.86 11.63 -13.55
C LYS A 129 13.38 11.75 -13.69
N LYS A 130 13.99 12.79 -13.09
CA LYS A 130 15.47 12.94 -13.07
C LYS A 130 16.17 11.86 -12.23
N CYS A 131 15.50 11.34 -11.21
CA CYS A 131 16.03 10.32 -10.31
C CYS A 131 15.60 8.88 -10.69
N GLN A 132 14.75 8.73 -11.72
CA GLN A 132 14.21 7.45 -12.13
C GLN A 132 15.28 6.61 -12.83
N ILE A 133 15.28 5.30 -12.54
CA ILE A 133 15.99 4.30 -13.34
C ILE A 133 14.99 3.43 -14.09
N ASP A 134 15.40 2.96 -15.27
CA ASP A 134 14.58 2.03 -16.06
C ASP A 134 14.59 0.64 -15.43
N ASN A 135 13.41 0.17 -15.04
CA ASN A 135 13.20 -1.19 -14.57
C ASN A 135 13.35 -2.15 -15.75
N GLN A 136 14.32 -3.07 -15.69
CA GLN A 136 14.45 -4.09 -16.74
C GLN A 136 13.34 -5.14 -16.62
N LEU A 137 13.04 -5.56 -15.39
CA LEU A 137 11.98 -6.49 -15.04
C LEU A 137 11.41 -6.07 -13.69
N PHE A 138 10.09 -5.84 -13.62
CA PHE A 138 9.38 -5.73 -12.35
C PHE A 138 8.24 -6.75 -12.33
N PHE A 139 7.97 -7.32 -11.16
CA PHE A 139 6.86 -8.23 -10.97
C PHE A 139 5.66 -7.48 -10.41
N ASN A 140 4.50 -7.67 -11.04
CA ASN A 140 3.23 -7.24 -10.49
C ASN A 140 2.20 -8.36 -10.68
N GLY A 141 1.59 -8.80 -9.57
CA GLY A 141 0.58 -9.86 -9.57
C GLY A 141 -0.79 -9.43 -10.13
N SER A 142 -1.01 -8.14 -10.36
CA SER A 142 -2.23 -7.63 -11.01
C SER A 142 -1.86 -6.51 -11.98
N ASN A 143 -1.83 -6.83 -13.28
CA ASN A 143 -1.32 -5.94 -14.32
C ASN A 143 -2.39 -5.11 -15.03
N ASP A 144 -3.68 -5.45 -14.93
CA ASP A 144 -4.71 -4.79 -15.75
C ASP A 144 -5.87 -4.14 -14.98
N LEU A 145 -6.05 -4.45 -13.69
CA LEU A 145 -7.18 -3.94 -12.88
C LEU A 145 -6.77 -2.81 -11.95
N SER A 146 -7.58 -1.75 -11.86
CA SER A 146 -7.37 -0.66 -10.91
C SER A 146 -7.35 -1.15 -9.45
N LEU A 147 -6.76 -0.37 -8.55
CA LEU A 147 -6.73 -0.70 -7.12
C LEU A 147 -8.15 -0.88 -6.56
N LYS A 148 -9.11 -0.03 -6.97
CA LYS A 148 -10.51 -0.15 -6.55
C LYS A 148 -11.13 -1.48 -6.96
N ALA A 149 -10.90 -1.93 -8.19
CA ALA A 149 -11.41 -3.22 -8.66
C ALA A 149 -10.80 -4.40 -7.89
N GLN A 150 -9.50 -4.33 -7.58
CA GLN A 150 -8.83 -5.35 -6.77
C GLN A 150 -9.34 -5.38 -5.33
N LEU A 151 -9.50 -4.22 -4.69
CA LEU A 151 -10.05 -4.09 -3.34
C LEU A 151 -11.49 -4.59 -3.27
N LYS A 152 -12.32 -4.29 -4.29
CA LYS A 152 -13.67 -4.83 -4.40
C LYS A 152 -13.67 -6.35 -4.52
N SER A 153 -12.78 -6.90 -5.34
CA SER A 153 -12.65 -8.34 -5.53
C SER A 153 -12.18 -9.05 -4.25
N LEU A 154 -11.25 -8.45 -3.51
CA LEU A 154 -10.79 -8.96 -2.22
C LEU A 154 -11.94 -8.95 -1.19
N TYR A 155 -12.68 -7.84 -1.11
CA TYR A 155 -13.85 -7.73 -0.24
C TYR A 155 -14.90 -8.78 -0.58
N LEU A 156 -15.27 -8.92 -1.85
CA LEU A 156 -16.23 -9.93 -2.30
C LEU A 156 -15.78 -11.35 -1.93
N LYS A 157 -14.50 -11.69 -2.12
CA LYS A 157 -13.96 -13.02 -1.76
C LYS A 157 -14.16 -13.32 -0.27
N GLN A 158 -13.89 -12.33 0.58
CA GLN A 158 -14.00 -12.47 2.02
C GLN A 158 -15.46 -12.56 2.48
N GLU A 159 -16.31 -11.65 2.00
CA GLU A 159 -17.74 -11.66 2.34
C GLU A 159 -18.46 -12.89 1.80
N PHE A 160 -18.11 -13.38 0.61
CA PHE A 160 -18.66 -14.63 0.09
C PHE A 160 -18.28 -15.83 0.97
N SER A 161 -17.06 -15.85 1.53
CA SER A 161 -16.65 -16.90 2.48
C SER A 161 -17.50 -16.84 3.76
N ARG A 162 -17.78 -15.64 4.29
CA ARG A 162 -18.68 -15.44 5.43
C ARG A 162 -20.12 -15.85 5.10
N PHE A 163 -20.61 -15.49 3.91
CA PHE A 163 -21.93 -15.90 3.42
C PHE A 163 -22.07 -17.43 3.43
N VAL A 164 -21.12 -18.14 2.82
CA VAL A 164 -21.16 -19.60 2.73
C VAL A 164 -21.18 -20.22 4.12
N TYR A 165 -20.35 -19.72 5.05
CA TYR A 165 -20.33 -20.21 6.43
C TYR A 165 -21.65 -19.98 7.16
N ALA A 166 -22.23 -18.77 7.06
CA ALA A 166 -23.45 -18.39 7.77
C ALA A 166 -24.74 -19.04 7.22
N ASN A 167 -24.69 -19.67 6.05
CA ASN A 167 -25.87 -20.24 5.39
C ASN A 167 -25.79 -21.77 5.21
N GLN A 168 -24.87 -22.44 5.90
CA GLN A 168 -24.82 -23.91 5.90
C GLN A 168 -26.09 -24.52 6.50
N GLY A 169 -26.58 -25.61 5.91
CA GLY A 169 -27.73 -26.36 6.41
C GLY A 169 -29.10 -25.73 6.16
N LYS A 170 -29.19 -24.56 5.53
CA LYS A 170 -30.45 -23.91 5.15
C LYS A 170 -31.16 -24.62 4.00
N SER A 171 -32.48 -24.42 3.91
CA SER A 171 -33.26 -24.92 2.76
C SER A 171 -32.86 -24.19 1.46
N ALA A 172 -33.24 -24.76 0.31
CA ALA A 172 -32.97 -24.14 -0.99
C ALA A 172 -33.65 -22.76 -1.12
N GLU A 173 -34.88 -22.63 -0.62
CA GLU A 173 -35.66 -21.40 -0.62
C GLU A 173 -35.00 -20.32 0.25
N GLU A 174 -34.58 -20.69 1.46
CA GLU A 174 -33.89 -19.79 2.39
C GLU A 174 -32.54 -19.34 1.82
N LEU A 175 -31.77 -20.25 1.22
CA LEU A 175 -30.48 -19.95 0.62
C LEU A 175 -30.62 -19.01 -0.58
N GLN A 176 -31.63 -19.21 -1.44
CA GLN A 176 -31.89 -18.33 -2.57
C GLN A 176 -32.22 -16.91 -2.11
N GLN A 177 -33.09 -16.77 -1.10
CA GLN A 177 -33.44 -15.46 -0.54
C GLN A 177 -32.22 -14.76 0.07
N ALA A 178 -31.41 -15.50 0.85
CA ALA A 178 -30.19 -14.97 1.45
C ALA A 178 -29.17 -14.54 0.38
N PHE A 179 -29.04 -15.31 -0.70
CA PHE A 179 -28.14 -14.97 -1.81
C PHE A 179 -28.58 -13.68 -2.54
N HIS A 180 -29.88 -13.49 -2.78
CA HIS A 180 -30.39 -12.25 -3.37
C HIS A 180 -30.11 -11.03 -2.48
N GLN A 181 -30.24 -11.17 -1.16
CA GLN A 181 -29.90 -10.11 -0.21
C GLN A 181 -28.40 -9.82 -0.22
N PHE A 182 -27.57 -10.87 -0.22
CA PHE A 182 -26.11 -10.75 -0.33
C PHE A 182 -25.68 -9.98 -1.58
N VAL A 183 -26.17 -10.36 -2.77
CA VAL A 183 -25.81 -9.68 -4.03
C VAL A 183 -26.20 -8.20 -4.00
N ARG A 184 -27.39 -7.87 -3.48
CA ARG A 184 -27.83 -6.47 -3.32
C ARG A 184 -26.96 -5.69 -2.34
N ALA A 185 -26.56 -6.31 -1.23
CA ALA A 185 -25.76 -5.66 -0.20
C ALA A 185 -24.30 -5.46 -0.64
N ILE A 186 -23.74 -6.39 -1.42
CA ILE A 186 -22.39 -6.27 -1.94
C ILE A 186 -22.30 -5.22 -3.04
N ASP A 187 -23.34 -5.04 -3.86
CA ASP A 187 -23.35 -4.08 -4.97
C ASP A 187 -22.06 -4.16 -5.82
N ILE A 188 -21.90 -5.27 -6.55
CA ILE A 188 -20.63 -5.65 -7.20
C ILE A 188 -20.14 -4.56 -8.17
N ASP A 189 -21.05 -3.84 -8.82
CA ASP A 189 -20.75 -2.80 -9.80
C ASP A 189 -20.24 -1.51 -9.14
N ASN A 190 -20.59 -1.27 -7.87
CA ASN A 190 -20.04 -0.16 -7.10
C ASN A 190 -18.68 -0.51 -6.49
N LEU A 191 -17.62 -0.19 -7.24
CA LEU A 191 -16.24 -0.46 -6.80
C LEU A 191 -15.79 0.38 -5.59
N SER A 192 -16.50 1.45 -5.26
CA SER A 192 -16.08 2.38 -4.21
C SER A 192 -16.60 1.97 -2.83
N SER A 193 -17.79 1.38 -2.73
CA SER A 193 -18.34 0.89 -1.46
C SER A 193 -19.49 -0.11 -1.71
N PRO A 194 -19.69 -1.13 -0.86
CA PRO A 194 -18.74 -1.59 0.15
C PRO A 194 -17.52 -2.24 -0.52
N SER A 195 -16.32 -1.96 0.01
CA SER A 195 -15.05 -2.40 -0.58
C SER A 195 -13.95 -2.44 0.48
N TRP A 196 -12.86 -3.15 0.20
CA TRP A 196 -11.71 -3.21 1.11
C TRP A 196 -11.00 -1.86 1.17
N SER A 197 -10.57 -1.42 2.35
CA SER A 197 -9.82 -0.17 2.49
C SER A 197 -8.34 -0.35 2.17
N ALA A 198 -7.72 0.61 1.47
CA ALA A 198 -6.30 0.56 1.15
C ALA A 198 -5.45 0.44 2.43
N GLY A 199 -4.49 -0.49 2.43
CA GLY A 199 -3.62 -0.76 3.58
C GLY A 199 -4.29 -1.45 4.78
N ALA A 200 -5.59 -1.76 4.74
CA ALA A 200 -6.24 -2.53 5.81
C ALA A 200 -5.73 -3.98 5.82
N SER A 201 -5.46 -4.49 7.02
CA SER A 201 -4.91 -5.83 7.25
C SER A 201 -6.00 -6.85 7.62
N SER A 202 -7.19 -6.39 7.98
CA SER A 202 -8.35 -7.21 8.33
C SER A 202 -9.66 -6.58 7.86
N LEU A 203 -10.75 -7.37 7.87
CA LEU A 203 -12.11 -6.89 7.55
C LEU A 203 -12.60 -5.89 8.59
N GLU A 204 -12.26 -6.11 9.86
CA GLU A 204 -12.67 -5.27 10.98
C GLU A 204 -12.08 -3.86 10.89
N GLU A 205 -10.96 -3.71 10.18
CA GLU A 205 -10.32 -2.43 9.89
C GLU A 205 -10.97 -1.68 8.71
N VAL A 206 -11.89 -2.30 7.99
CA VAL A 206 -12.63 -1.69 6.88
C VAL A 206 -13.83 -0.93 7.45
N ALA A 207 -13.80 0.40 7.31
CA ALA A 207 -14.85 1.29 7.85
C ALA A 207 -16.25 1.05 7.26
N ASP A 208 -16.32 0.35 6.12
CA ASP A 208 -17.51 0.18 5.28
C ASP A 208 -18.07 -1.26 5.29
N THR A 209 -17.64 -2.15 6.20
CA THR A 209 -18.29 -3.46 6.31
C THR A 209 -19.76 -3.25 6.67
N VAL A 210 -20.64 -3.39 5.68
CA VAL A 210 -22.07 -3.60 5.92
C VAL A 210 -22.13 -4.82 6.83
N HIS A 211 -22.67 -4.68 8.03
CA HIS A 211 -22.94 -5.82 8.91
C HIS A 211 -24.08 -6.64 8.28
N ILE A 212 -23.80 -7.35 7.18
CA ILE A 212 -24.73 -8.24 6.48
C ILE A 212 -25.08 -9.43 7.39
N TYR A 213 -24.19 -9.77 8.31
CA TYR A 213 -24.33 -10.88 9.23
C TYR A 213 -24.24 -10.39 10.69
N THR A 214 -25.33 -9.83 11.21
CA THR A 214 -25.48 -9.69 12.67
C THR A 214 -25.63 -11.09 13.25
N GLN A 215 -24.61 -11.59 13.95
CA GLN A 215 -24.80 -12.74 14.83
C GLN A 215 -25.63 -12.27 16.03
N PRO A 216 -26.70 -12.97 16.44
CA PRO A 216 -27.26 -12.74 17.76
C PRO A 216 -26.19 -13.12 18.79
N SER A 217 -25.84 -12.18 19.66
CA SER A 217 -24.96 -12.42 20.79
C SER A 217 -25.62 -13.43 21.74
N THR A 218 -25.36 -14.73 21.58
CA THR A 218 -25.73 -15.73 22.59
C THR A 218 -24.69 -15.73 23.70
N SER A 219 -24.71 -14.71 24.54
CA SER A 219 -24.10 -14.78 25.88
C SER A 219 -25.10 -15.45 26.83
N ASN A 220 -25.14 -16.78 26.81
CA ASN A 220 -25.63 -17.56 27.93
C ASN A 220 -24.44 -18.36 28.48
N GLU A 221 -23.54 -17.66 29.18
CA GLU A 221 -22.65 -18.31 30.13
C GLU A 221 -23.53 -18.79 31.30
N THR A 222 -23.91 -20.07 31.24
CA THR A 222 -24.50 -20.75 32.38
C THR A 222 -23.34 -21.28 33.20
N THR A 223 -22.96 -20.56 34.25
CA THR A 223 -21.93 -20.98 35.21
C THR A 223 -22.37 -22.29 35.87
N PRO A 224 -21.59 -23.39 35.80
CA PRO A 224 -21.86 -24.57 36.61
C PRO A 224 -21.40 -24.28 38.03
N SER A 225 -22.32 -24.29 38.99
CA SER A 225 -22.00 -24.30 40.42
C SER A 225 -21.24 -25.58 40.77
N LEU A 226 -19.98 -25.44 41.18
CA LEU A 226 -19.24 -26.49 41.86
C LEU A 226 -19.76 -26.59 43.29
N GLU A 227 -20.61 -27.57 43.56
CA GLU A 227 -20.81 -28.11 44.91
C GLU A 227 -19.56 -28.91 45.30
N ILE A 228 -18.87 -28.46 46.35
CA ILE A 228 -17.95 -29.29 47.13
C ILE A 228 -18.22 -28.97 48.61
N GLU A 229 -18.75 -29.99 49.29
CA GLU A 229 -18.90 -30.25 50.75
C GLU A 229 -19.61 -29.21 51.64
#